data_AF-A0A369H5Y3-F1
#
_entry.id   AF-A0A369H5Y3-F1
#
_cell.length_a   1.000
_cell.length_b   1.000
_cell.length_c   1.000
_cell.angle_alpha   90.00
_cell.angle_beta   90.00
_cell.angle_gamma   90.00
#
_symmetry.space_group_name_H-M   'P 1'
#
loop_
_entity.id
_entity.type
_entity.pdbx_description
1 polymer ?
#
loop_
_entity_poly.entity_id
_entity_poly.type
_entity_poly.pdbx_seq_one_letter_code
_entity_poly.pdbx_strand_id
1 'polypeptide(L)'
;MDSLSSAEQRQLEQRIQKRQIKEFMGVFGGVVEHCFVSCVDDFTSKSLSSRENGCISRCVSKWMATQQRLGERFQEHNAKLAQQMQNQ
;
A
#
# COMPACT_ATOMS: atom_id res chain seq x y z
N MET A 1 20.37 3.44 -23.05
CA MET A 1 19.97 3.88 -21.70
C MET A 1 21.14 4.68 -21.17
N ASP A 2 21.10 6.00 -21.42
CA ASP A 2 22.18 6.91 -21.08
C ASP A 2 22.51 6.85 -19.59
N SER A 3 23.79 6.62 -19.31
CA SER A 3 24.32 6.54 -17.95
C SER A 3 24.13 7.90 -17.28
N LEU A 4 23.18 8.00 -16.36
CA LEU A 4 22.97 9.16 -15.49
C LEU A 4 24.30 9.58 -14.85
N SER A 5 24.57 10.88 -14.81
CA SER A 5 25.72 11.42 -14.07
C SER A 5 25.56 11.15 -12.56
N SER A 6 26.68 11.16 -11.83
CA SER A 6 26.67 10.95 -10.36
C SER A 6 25.79 11.98 -9.61
N ALA A 7 25.67 13.20 -10.15
CA ALA A 7 24.78 14.23 -9.62
C ALA A 7 23.30 13.89 -9.85
N GLU A 8 22.96 13.37 -11.03
CA GLU A 8 21.59 12.94 -11.38
C GLU A 8 21.17 11.69 -10.61
N GLN A 9 22.09 10.74 -10.37
CA GLN A 9 21.83 9.56 -9.53
C GLN A 9 21.44 9.97 -8.10
N ARG A 10 22.18 10.91 -7.47
CA ARG A 10 21.82 11.42 -6.13
C ARG A 10 20.47 12.13 -6.10
N GLN A 11 20.17 12.93 -7.13
CA GLN A 11 18.86 13.58 -7.22
C GLN A 11 17.74 12.57 -7.42
N LEU A 12 17.97 11.52 -8.21
CA LEU A 12 17.02 10.44 -8.42
C LEU A 12 16.75 9.67 -7.12
N GLU A 13 17.79 9.31 -6.37
CA GLU A 13 17.65 8.66 -5.06
C GLU A 13 16.81 9.48 -4.08
N GLN A 14 17.07 10.80 -3.98
CA GLN A 14 16.27 11.70 -3.15
C GLN A 14 14.81 11.75 -3.60
N ARG A 15 14.55 11.74 -4.90
CA ARG A 15 13.18 11.71 -5.44
C ARG A 15 12.48 10.39 -5.16
N ILE A 16 13.18 9.26 -5.28
CA ILE A 16 12.66 7.93 -4.96
C ILE A 16 12.30 7.85 -3.47
N GLN A 17 13.16 8.31 -2.57
CA GLN A 17 12.87 8.33 -1.12
C GLN A 17 11.63 9.17 -0.80
N LYS A 18 11.53 10.39 -1.35
CA LYS A 18 10.34 11.24 -1.17
C LYS A 18 9.07 10.57 -1.69
N ARG A 19 9.17 9.87 -2.82
CA ARG A 19 8.05 9.13 -3.41
C ARG A 19 7.60 7.99 -2.50
N GLN A 20 8.52 7.20 -1.94
CA GLN A 20 8.18 6.12 -1.01
C GLN A 20 7.40 6.62 0.21
N ILE A 21 7.80 7.75 0.79
CA ILE A 21 7.07 8.35 1.93
C ILE A 21 5.65 8.76 1.51
N LYS A 22 5.50 9.39 0.34
CA LYS A 22 4.19 9.80 -0.18
C LYS A 22 3.28 8.58 -0.42
N GLU A 23 3.82 7.52 -1.02
CA GLU A 23 3.08 6.28 -1.25
C GLU A 23 2.67 5.62 0.07
N PHE A 24 3.57 5.59 1.05
CA PHE A 24 3.27 5.09 2.40
C PHE A 24 2.14 5.88 3.08
N MET A 25 2.15 7.21 3.00
CA MET A 25 1.07 8.05 3.54
C MET A 25 -0.28 7.74 2.86
N GLY A 26 -0.29 7.47 1.56
CA GLY A 26 -1.50 7.06 0.83
C GLY A 26 -2.03 5.71 1.33
N VAL A 27 -1.15 4.72 1.51
CA VAL A 27 -1.53 3.41 2.06
C VAL A 27 -2.07 3.54 3.48
N PHE A 28 -1.40 4.34 4.32
CA PHE A 28 -1.84 4.59 5.69
C PHE A 28 -3.25 5.20 5.72
N GLY A 29 -3.53 6.21 4.91
CA GLY A 29 -4.86 6.82 4.80
C GLY A 29 -5.94 5.81 4.42
N GLY A 30 -5.68 4.97 3.40
CA GLY A 30 -6.62 3.94 2.97
C GLY A 30 -6.90 2.86 4.04
N VAL A 31 -5.87 2.46 4.79
CA VAL A 31 -6.03 1.50 5.90
C VAL A 31 -6.91 2.08 7.01
N VAL A 32 -6.64 3.33 7.39
CA VAL A 32 -7.37 4.01 8.46
C VAL A 32 -8.84 4.15 8.11
N GLU A 33 -9.15 4.63 6.90
CA GLU A 33 -10.54 4.78 6.42
C GLU A 33 -11.25 3.42 6.37
N HIS A 34 -10.64 2.41 5.76
CA HIS A 34 -11.25 1.09 5.60
C HIS A 34 -11.54 0.42 6.96
N CYS A 35 -10.57 0.45 7.87
CA CYS A 35 -10.74 -0.17 9.18
C CYS A 35 -11.67 0.62 10.10
N PHE A 36 -11.71 1.94 9.99
CA PHE A 36 -12.70 2.74 10.73
C PHE A 36 -14.13 2.38 10.29
N VAL A 37 -14.41 2.43 8.99
CA VAL A 37 -15.75 2.13 8.44
C VAL A 37 -16.18 0.68 8.72
N SER A 38 -15.24 -0.26 8.74
CA SER A 38 -15.56 -1.69 8.92
C SER A 38 -15.71 -2.11 10.39
N CYS A 39 -15.04 -1.42 11.32
CA CYS A 39 -14.92 -1.87 12.71
C CYS A 39 -15.54 -0.93 13.74
N VAL A 40 -15.69 0.36 13.46
CA VAL A 40 -16.25 1.35 14.39
C VAL A 40 -17.72 1.53 14.06
N ASP A 41 -18.57 0.90 14.85
CA ASP A 41 -20.02 0.86 14.67
C ASP A 41 -20.79 1.44 15.87
N ASP A 42 -20.11 1.72 16.99
CA ASP A 42 -20.69 2.28 18.21
C ASP A 42 -20.22 3.72 18.45
N PHE A 43 -21.18 4.65 18.38
CA PHE A 43 -20.92 6.08 18.57
C PHE A 43 -21.46 6.61 19.90
N THR A 44 -21.69 5.74 20.89
CA THR A 44 -22.19 6.14 22.22
C THR A 44 -21.08 6.67 23.14
N SER A 45 -19.80 6.45 22.82
CA SER A 45 -18.67 6.90 23.62
C SER A 45 -17.56 7.52 22.75
N LYS A 46 -16.69 8.33 23.37
CA LYS A 46 -15.52 8.94 22.69
C LYS A 46 -14.33 7.98 22.56
N SER A 47 -14.38 6.85 23.24
CA SER A 47 -13.29 5.87 23.30
C SER A 47 -13.68 4.60 22.57
N LEU A 48 -12.72 3.98 21.89
CA LEU A 48 -12.94 2.68 21.25
C LEU A 48 -13.15 1.60 22.31
N SER A 49 -14.18 0.79 22.13
CA SER A 49 -14.42 -0.38 22.95
C SER A 49 -13.35 -1.45 22.74
N SER A 50 -13.25 -2.43 23.65
CA SER A 50 -12.33 -3.56 23.47
C SER A 50 -12.65 -4.39 22.22
N ARG A 51 -13.93 -4.44 21.80
CA ARG A 51 -14.36 -5.16 20.59
C ARG A 51 -13.84 -4.47 19.34
N GLU A 52 -14.01 -3.15 19.26
CA GLU A 52 -13.56 -2.33 18.12
C GLU A 52 -12.03 -2.35 18.01
N ASN A 53 -11.31 -2.19 19.13
CA ASN A 53 -9.85 -2.31 19.14
C ASN A 53 -9.37 -3.66 18.61
N GLY A 54 -10.00 -4.76 19.04
CA GLY A 54 -9.71 -6.10 18.52
C GLY A 54 -10.04 -6.25 17.03
N CYS A 55 -11.12 -5.62 16.56
CA CYS A 55 -11.47 -5.61 15.14
C CYS A 55 -10.46 -4.84 14.30
N ILE A 56 -10.08 -3.63 14.72
CA ILE A 56 -9.12 -2.76 14.02
C ILE A 56 -7.77 -3.48 13.88
N SER A 57 -7.27 -4.10 14.94
CA SER A 57 -6.01 -4.86 14.89
C SER A 57 -6.05 -5.95 13.82
N ARG A 58 -7.12 -6.75 13.79
CA ARG A 58 -7.31 -7.79 12.75
C ARG A 58 -7.48 -7.21 11.35
N CYS A 59 -8.20 -6.09 11.23
CA CYS A 59 -8.43 -5.40 9.97
C CYS A 59 -7.11 -4.94 9.36
N VAL A 60 -6.25 -4.27 10.13
CA VAL A 60 -4.94 -3.79 9.66
C VAL A 60 -4.06 -4.95 9.20
N SER A 61 -3.95 -6.02 10.00
CA SER A 61 -3.16 -7.21 9.62
C SER A 61 -3.69 -7.86 8.33
N LYS A 62 -5.02 -8.00 8.22
CA LYS A 62 -5.66 -8.58 7.03
C LYS A 62 -5.47 -7.71 5.79
N TRP A 63 -5.60 -6.40 5.92
CA TRP A 63 -5.39 -5.46 4.81
C TRP A 63 -3.96 -5.55 4.28
N MET A 64 -2.95 -5.50 5.15
CA MET A 64 -1.54 -5.58 4.74
C MET A 64 -1.23 -6.91 4.04
N ALA A 65 -1.69 -8.04 4.60
CA ALA A 65 -1.55 -9.35 3.96
C ALA A 65 -2.26 -9.41 2.59
N THR A 66 -3.40 -8.75 2.47
CA THR A 66 -4.17 -8.68 1.21
C THR A 66 -3.42 -7.86 0.16
N GLN A 67 -2.88 -6.69 0.53
CA GLN A 67 -2.08 -5.84 -0.37
C GLN A 67 -0.82 -6.56 -0.84
N GLN A 68 -0.12 -7.27 0.05
CA GLN A 68 1.04 -8.08 -0.34
C GLN A 68 0.66 -9.16 -1.36
N ARG A 69 -0.38 -9.94 -1.08
CA ARG A 69 -0.83 -11.00 -1.98
C ARG A 69 -1.32 -10.47 -3.33
N LEU A 70 -2.05 -9.36 -3.34
CA LEU A 70 -2.46 -8.69 -4.57
C LEU A 70 -1.25 -8.21 -5.37
N GLY A 71 -0.24 -7.66 -4.71
CA GLY A 71 1.03 -7.25 -5.34
C GLY A 71 1.72 -8.41 -6.06
N GLU A 72 1.85 -9.57 -5.43
CA GLU A 72 2.43 -10.78 -6.04
C GLU A 72 1.63 -11.23 -7.27
N ARG A 73 0.30 -11.34 -7.16
CA ARG A 73 -0.55 -11.75 -8.29
C ARG A 73 -0.54 -10.73 -9.42
N PHE A 74 -0.47 -9.45 -9.10
CA PHE A 74 -0.38 -8.37 -10.10
C PHE A 74 0.91 -8.46 -10.90
N GLN A 75 2.04 -8.70 -10.24
CA GLN A 75 3.33 -8.91 -10.92
C GLN A 75 3.29 -10.12 -11.86
N GLU A 76 2.72 -11.24 -11.42
CA GLU A 76 2.55 -12.43 -12.26
C GLU A 76 1.69 -12.14 -13.51
N HIS A 77 0.59 -11.41 -13.35
CA HIS A 77 -0.30 -11.06 -14.46
C HIS A 77 0.37 -10.07 -15.43
N ASN A 78 1.07 -9.08 -14.90
CA ASN A 78 1.78 -8.08 -15.71
C ASN A 78 2.90 -8.73 -16.55
N ALA A 79 3.62 -9.71 -15.99
CA ALA A 79 4.64 -10.47 -16.73
C ALA A 79 4.02 -11.28 -17.89
N LYS A 80 2.87 -11.93 -17.66
CA LYS A 80 2.14 -12.66 -18.72
C LYS A 80 1.66 -11.73 -19.83
N LEU A 81 1.14 -10.56 -19.48
CA LEU A 81 0.67 -9.58 -20.46
C LEU A 81 1.83 -9.05 -21.32
N ALA A 82 2.98 -8.77 -20.71
CA ALA A 82 4.18 -8.37 -21.42
C ALA A 82 4.67 -9.45 -22.42
N GLN A 83 4.63 -10.73 -22.03
CA GLN A 83 4.95 -11.85 -22.92
C GLN A 83 3.97 -11.96 -24.09
N GLN A 84 2.67 -11.75 -23.85
CA GLN A 84 1.66 -11.77 -24.91
C GLN A 84 1.87 -10.64 -25.93
N MET A 85 2.27 -9.44 -25.47
CA MET A 85 2.59 -8.33 -26.37
C MET A 85 3.88 -8.51 -27.17
N GLN A 86 4.79 -9.39 -26.75
CA GLN A 86 6.01 -9.71 -27.52
C GLN A 86 5.78 -10.79 -28.58
N ASN A 87 4.72 -11.60 -28.44
CA ASN A 87 4.37 -12.66 -29.40
C ASN A 87 3.36 -12.20 -30.47
N GLN A 88 3.10 -10.90 -30.56
CA GLN A 88 2.29 -10.25 -31.60
C GLN A 88 3.18 -9.29 -32.39
#